data_AF-A0A924HI76-F1
#
_entry.id   AF-A0A924HI76-F1
#
_cell.length_a   1.000
_cell.length_b   1.000
_cell.length_c   1.000
_cell.angle_alpha   90.00
_cell.angle_beta   90.00
_cell.angle_gamma   90.00
#
_symmetry.space_group_name_H-M   'P 1'
#
loop_
_entity.id
_entity.type
_entity.pdbx_description
1 polymer ?
#
loop_
_entity_poly.entity_id
_entity_poly.type
_entity_poly.pdbx_seq_one_letter_code
_entity_poly.pdbx_strand_id
1 'polypeptide(L)'
;RLSNNVLAANRGNIDRFRNHWLHHAILFAGSTALTQSGRWFSELADAAKLDPDKCLHIIATSFLNQHNLGEEFFKTCMRLMTTMQYNAEILCLRPGHVENGFYPNFSEAKHCYDATNTNYLFGLNYDVKELRRETCKSDSDHRDDLAIDFACDWGARINTMVCGQPAPIGDEYRFISAFHVLSPMTLHDLATKFCDYYETKSRKYANFHYDHTAVYKDAARTTSFADEMTKALQARGWTVNRIYHGQAPSHKTKFLFWSIAHREDGSSRLPVFRYNKNNCSFLIVSIQQAGALEGKDGIEKDKRPERREGQKQEEATHYSDAMDTLGFFKFKSRLGSAGYVF
;
A
#
# COMPACT_ATOMS: atom_id res chain seq x y z
N ARG A 1 -5.10 -14.67 12.66
CA ARG A 1 -4.52 -15.96 13.11
C ARG A 1 -4.04 -15.97 14.57
N LEU A 2 -3.98 -14.82 15.26
CA LEU A 2 -3.73 -14.74 16.72
C LEU A 2 -4.92 -15.22 17.58
N SER A 3 -6.14 -15.30 17.04
CA SER A 3 -7.36 -15.53 17.84
C SER A 3 -7.42 -16.90 18.51
N ASN A 4 -7.33 -18.01 17.77
CA ASN A 4 -7.81 -19.29 18.34
C ASN A 4 -6.90 -19.85 19.43
N ASN A 5 -5.58 -19.72 19.29
CA ASN A 5 -4.62 -20.28 20.25
C ASN A 5 -4.51 -19.42 21.52
N VAL A 6 -4.63 -18.09 21.40
CA VAL A 6 -4.56 -17.17 22.55
C VAL A 6 -5.85 -17.24 23.36
N LEU A 7 -7.02 -17.27 22.70
CA LEU A 7 -8.31 -17.44 23.37
C LEU A 7 -8.36 -18.77 24.14
N ALA A 8 -7.87 -19.86 23.54
CA ALA A 8 -7.84 -21.17 24.18
C ALA A 8 -6.85 -21.28 25.35
N ALA A 9 -5.85 -20.39 25.44
CA ALA A 9 -4.86 -20.37 26.52
C ALA A 9 -5.37 -19.64 27.79
N ASN A 10 -6.47 -18.90 27.70
CA ASN A 10 -7.08 -18.21 28.84
C ASN A 10 -7.85 -19.18 29.75
N ARG A 11 -7.12 -20.06 30.46
CA ARG A 11 -7.65 -21.14 31.32
C ARG A 11 -7.36 -20.90 32.80
N GLY A 12 -7.66 -19.70 33.30
CA GLY A 12 -7.42 -19.33 34.70
C GLY A 12 -8.29 -20.09 35.73
N ASN A 13 -7.77 -20.23 36.95
CA ASN A 13 -8.39 -20.96 38.07
C ASN A 13 -9.53 -20.16 38.71
N ILE A 14 -10.78 -20.52 38.39
CA ILE A 14 -11.98 -19.84 38.89
C ILE A 14 -12.09 -19.93 40.42
N ASP A 15 -11.71 -21.05 41.03
CA ASP A 15 -11.73 -21.27 42.48
C ASP A 15 -10.90 -20.24 43.25
N ARG A 16 -9.77 -19.81 42.68
CA ARG A 16 -8.84 -18.86 43.30
C ARG A 16 -9.15 -17.41 42.98
N PHE A 17 -9.64 -17.14 41.77
CA PHE A 17 -9.73 -15.77 41.24
C PHE A 17 -11.16 -15.30 40.95
N ARG A 18 -12.20 -16.02 41.40
CA ARG A 18 -13.63 -15.68 41.21
C ARG A 18 -14.03 -14.24 41.51
N ASN A 19 -13.34 -13.57 42.44
CA ASN A 19 -13.67 -12.21 42.86
C ASN A 19 -12.84 -11.13 42.11
N HIS A 20 -11.94 -11.52 41.20
CA HIS A 20 -11.16 -10.59 40.39
C HIS A 20 -11.87 -10.32 39.06
N TRP A 21 -12.32 -9.09 38.88
CA TRP A 21 -13.06 -8.61 37.71
C TRP A 21 -12.27 -8.66 36.38
N LEU A 22 -10.94 -8.76 36.44
CA LEU A 22 -10.07 -8.96 35.27
C LEU A 22 -9.73 -10.45 35.01
N HIS A 23 -10.19 -11.37 35.85
CA HIS A 23 -9.96 -12.79 35.62
C HIS A 23 -10.65 -13.23 34.32
N HIS A 24 -9.90 -13.88 33.44
CA HIS A 24 -10.28 -14.20 32.06
C HIS A 24 -10.53 -13.00 31.12
N ALA A 25 -10.21 -11.76 31.52
CA ALA A 25 -10.29 -10.63 30.60
C ALA A 25 -9.26 -10.76 29.47
N ILE A 26 -9.64 -10.32 28.27
CA ILE A 26 -8.78 -10.32 27.10
C ILE A 26 -8.73 -8.90 26.55
N LEU A 27 -7.53 -8.32 26.56
CA LEU A 27 -7.29 -6.99 26.05
C LEU A 27 -6.69 -7.07 24.65
N PHE A 28 -7.35 -6.43 23.69
CA PHE A 28 -6.79 -6.15 22.38
C PHE A 28 -6.55 -4.65 22.27
N ALA A 29 -5.29 -4.27 22.00
CA ALA A 29 -4.90 -2.89 21.76
C ALA A 29 -4.20 -2.79 20.40
N GLY A 30 -4.50 -1.75 19.63
CA GLY A 30 -3.93 -1.53 18.30
C GLY A 30 -4.35 -0.18 17.74
N SER A 31 -3.75 0.19 16.61
CA SER A 31 -4.16 1.36 15.83
C SER A 31 -5.33 1.01 14.90
N THR A 32 -5.87 2.03 14.23
CA THR A 32 -6.94 1.86 13.24
C THR A 32 -6.47 0.99 12.09
N ALA A 33 -7.09 -0.18 11.93
CA ALA A 33 -6.82 -1.03 10.79
C ALA A 33 -7.13 -0.32 9.47
N LEU A 34 -6.09 -0.15 8.65
CA LEU A 34 -6.19 0.46 7.32
C LEU A 34 -6.81 -0.49 6.29
N THR A 35 -6.52 -1.79 6.41
CA THR A 35 -6.93 -2.82 5.44
C THR A 35 -8.12 -3.64 5.94
N GLN A 36 -8.78 -4.36 5.03
CA GLN A 36 -9.92 -5.21 5.35
C GLN A 36 -9.57 -6.33 6.34
N SER A 37 -8.39 -6.95 6.24
CA SER A 37 -8.01 -8.05 7.15
C SER A 37 -7.78 -7.61 8.60
N GLY A 38 -7.45 -6.34 8.81
CA GLY A 38 -7.36 -5.75 10.15
C GLY A 38 -8.72 -5.39 10.76
N ARG A 39 -9.83 -5.52 10.01
CA ARG A 39 -11.16 -5.12 10.49
C ARG A 39 -11.77 -6.02 11.57
N TRP A 40 -11.11 -7.08 12.02
CA TRP A 40 -11.58 -7.89 13.16
C TRP A 40 -11.86 -7.05 14.42
N PHE A 41 -11.14 -5.92 14.60
CA PHE A 41 -11.45 -4.94 15.65
C PHE A 41 -12.83 -4.27 15.51
N SER A 42 -13.37 -4.19 14.28
CA SER A 42 -14.70 -3.66 14.00
C SER A 42 -15.80 -4.60 14.46
N GLU A 43 -15.61 -5.91 14.29
CA GLU A 43 -16.53 -6.92 14.80
C GLU A 43 -16.60 -6.86 16.34
N LEU A 44 -15.47 -6.62 17.01
CA LEU A 44 -15.44 -6.39 18.46
C LEU A 44 -16.13 -5.07 18.87
N ALA A 45 -16.04 -4.03 18.05
CA ALA A 45 -16.75 -2.77 18.29
C ALA A 45 -18.28 -2.96 18.21
N ASP A 46 -18.75 -3.78 17.27
CA ASP A 46 -20.16 -4.10 17.14
C ASP A 46 -20.63 -5.07 18.23
N ALA A 47 -19.78 -6.03 18.64
CA ALA A 47 -20.05 -6.87 19.81
C ALA A 47 -20.19 -6.05 21.11
N ALA A 48 -19.38 -5.00 21.30
CA ALA A 48 -19.49 -4.09 22.45
C ALA A 48 -20.80 -3.28 22.46
N LYS A 49 -21.39 -2.99 21.29
CA LYS A 49 -22.72 -2.37 21.23
C LYS A 49 -23.84 -3.37 21.59
N LEU A 50 -23.66 -4.63 21.24
CA LEU A 50 -24.64 -5.70 21.47
C LEU A 50 -24.63 -6.22 22.91
N ASP A 51 -23.46 -6.31 23.56
CA ASP A 51 -23.31 -6.78 24.95
C ASP A 51 -22.28 -5.92 25.72
N PRO A 52 -22.66 -4.70 26.13
CA PRO A 52 -21.76 -3.75 26.79
C PRO A 52 -21.28 -4.21 28.18
N ASP A 53 -21.99 -5.14 28.82
CA ASP A 53 -21.61 -5.70 30.12
C ASP A 53 -20.43 -6.68 30.00
N LYS A 54 -20.23 -7.29 28.82
CA LYS A 54 -19.15 -8.26 28.56
C LYS A 54 -18.03 -7.73 27.69
N CYS A 55 -18.29 -6.72 26.87
CA CYS A 55 -17.32 -6.18 25.93
C CYS A 55 -17.26 -4.65 25.99
N LEU A 56 -16.08 -4.12 26.27
CA LEU A 56 -15.80 -2.70 26.25
C LEU A 56 -14.93 -2.38 25.03
N HIS A 57 -15.39 -1.45 24.21
CA HIS A 57 -14.62 -0.91 23.09
C HIS A 57 -14.40 0.59 23.28
N ILE A 58 -13.13 0.99 23.29
CA ILE A 58 -12.70 2.36 23.46
C ILE A 58 -11.93 2.78 22.20
N ILE A 59 -12.31 3.91 21.63
CA ILE A 59 -11.53 4.62 20.62
C ILE A 59 -11.02 5.91 21.25
N ALA A 60 -9.71 6.13 21.16
CA ALA A 60 -9.07 7.34 21.65
C ALA A 60 -8.25 7.97 20.52
N THR A 61 -8.69 9.13 20.03
CA THR A 61 -7.91 9.88 19.04
C THR A 61 -6.68 10.50 19.71
N SER A 62 -5.64 10.78 18.91
CA SER A 62 -4.44 11.44 19.43
C SER A 62 -4.75 12.81 20.07
N PHE A 63 -5.86 13.46 19.68
CA PHE A 63 -6.31 14.73 20.26
C PHE A 63 -6.65 14.65 21.75
N LEU A 64 -7.06 13.49 22.27
CA LEU A 64 -7.25 13.33 23.72
C LEU A 64 -5.94 13.54 24.51
N ASN A 65 -4.79 13.27 23.86
CA ASN A 65 -3.47 13.49 24.41
C ASN A 65 -2.84 14.82 23.97
N GLN A 66 -3.63 15.77 23.46
CA GLN A 66 -3.13 17.04 22.93
C GLN A 66 -2.34 17.86 23.96
N HIS A 67 -2.72 17.79 25.24
CA HIS A 67 -2.01 18.49 26.31
C HIS A 67 -0.53 18.07 26.44
N ASN A 68 -0.20 16.81 26.12
CA ASN A 68 1.18 16.30 26.14
C ASN A 68 1.88 16.42 24.78
N LEU A 69 1.13 16.22 23.68
CA LEU A 69 1.70 16.23 22.33
C LEU A 69 1.95 17.66 21.80
N GLY A 70 1.13 18.63 22.24
CA GLY A 70 1.14 20.00 21.75
C GLY A 70 0.51 20.15 20.35
N GLU A 71 0.10 21.36 20.00
CA GLU A 71 -0.58 21.65 18.72
C GLU A 71 0.35 21.44 17.51
N GLU A 72 1.64 21.73 17.67
CA GLU A 72 2.63 21.59 16.59
C GLU A 72 2.84 20.14 16.15
N PHE A 73 2.62 19.16 17.04
CA PHE A 73 2.61 17.75 16.66
C PHE A 73 1.55 17.48 15.59
N PHE A 74 0.30 17.91 15.82
CA PHE A 74 -0.81 17.70 14.88
C PHE A 74 -0.59 18.44 13.55
N LYS A 75 -0.09 19.67 13.60
CA LYS A 75 0.28 20.41 12.38
C LYS A 75 1.39 19.70 11.60
N THR A 76 2.38 19.16 12.30
CA THR A 76 3.47 18.40 11.68
C THR A 76 2.95 17.12 11.05
N CYS A 77 2.14 16.34 11.77
CA CYS A 77 1.46 15.17 11.21
C CYS A 77 0.62 15.53 9.99
N MET A 78 -0.14 16.62 10.03
CA MET A 78 -0.97 17.05 8.90
C MET A 78 -0.15 17.48 7.67
N ARG A 79 1.09 17.94 7.85
CA ARG A 79 2.02 18.26 6.75
C ARG A 79 2.74 17.04 6.19
N LEU A 80 3.05 16.07 7.05
CA LEU A 80 3.91 14.93 6.70
C LEU A 80 3.12 13.68 6.28
N MET A 81 1.91 13.50 6.81
CA MET A 81 1.08 12.33 6.56
C MET A 81 0.11 12.60 5.42
N THR A 82 -0.14 11.55 4.64
CA THR A 82 -1.33 11.48 3.78
C THR A 82 -2.56 11.64 4.64
N THR A 83 -3.65 12.11 4.06
CA THR A 83 -4.92 12.19 4.79
C THR A 83 -5.37 10.83 5.25
N MET A 84 -5.18 9.80 4.43
CA MET A 84 -5.50 8.44 4.83
C MET A 84 -4.75 8.05 6.11
N GLN A 85 -3.44 8.32 6.17
CA GLN A 85 -2.63 8.12 7.38
C GLN A 85 -3.12 8.98 8.54
N TYR A 86 -3.35 10.27 8.32
CA TYR A 86 -3.79 11.18 9.37
C TYR A 86 -5.15 10.77 9.95
N ASN A 87 -6.10 10.41 9.09
CA ASN A 87 -7.42 9.95 9.50
C ASN A 87 -7.31 8.67 10.32
N ALA A 88 -6.53 7.69 9.88
CA ALA A 88 -6.42 6.41 10.58
C ALA A 88 -5.59 6.51 11.88
N GLU A 89 -4.40 7.11 11.82
CA GLU A 89 -3.43 7.11 12.92
C GLU A 89 -3.69 8.24 13.93
N ILE A 90 -4.17 9.41 13.49
CA ILE A 90 -4.39 10.58 14.38
C ILE A 90 -5.85 10.68 14.81
N LEU A 91 -6.79 10.56 13.87
CA LEU A 91 -8.23 10.75 14.13
C LEU A 91 -8.99 9.46 14.44
N CYS A 92 -8.35 8.30 14.30
CA CYS A 92 -8.98 6.98 14.40
C CYS A 92 -10.21 6.80 13.50
N LEU A 93 -10.25 7.50 12.37
CA LEU A 93 -11.28 7.41 11.35
C LEU A 93 -10.95 6.26 10.40
N ARG A 94 -11.88 5.33 10.29
CA ARG A 94 -11.75 4.17 9.41
C ARG A 94 -12.06 4.54 7.98
N PRO A 95 -11.27 4.09 7.00
CA PRO A 95 -11.62 4.25 5.61
C PRO A 95 -12.90 3.47 5.25
N GLY A 96 -13.78 4.12 4.49
CA GLY A 96 -15.04 3.55 4.02
C GLY A 96 -14.83 2.34 3.10
N HIS A 97 -15.86 1.49 2.98
CA HIS A 97 -15.91 0.44 1.96
C HIS A 97 -16.58 0.97 0.70
N VAL A 98 -16.08 0.59 -0.46
CA VAL A 98 -16.71 0.91 -1.75
C VAL A 98 -17.41 -0.34 -2.26
N GLU A 99 -18.74 -0.31 -2.35
CA GLU A 99 -19.57 -1.44 -2.80
C GLU A 99 -19.30 -1.81 -4.26
N ASN A 100 -18.98 -0.83 -5.12
CA ASN A 100 -18.65 -1.03 -6.52
C ASN A 100 -17.17 -0.72 -6.77
N GLY A 101 -16.29 -1.67 -6.46
CA GLY A 101 -14.84 -1.52 -6.63
C GLY A 101 -14.37 -1.68 -8.08
N PHE A 102 -13.36 -0.90 -8.48
CA PHE A 102 -12.66 -1.03 -9.76
C PHE A 102 -11.81 -2.31 -9.84
N TYR A 103 -11.50 -2.92 -8.70
CA TYR A 103 -10.74 -4.15 -8.58
C TYR A 103 -11.60 -5.28 -7.98
N PRO A 104 -12.60 -5.80 -8.72
CA PRO A 104 -13.69 -6.60 -8.15
C PRO A 104 -13.25 -7.94 -7.55
N ASN A 105 -12.20 -8.54 -8.10
CA ASN A 105 -11.73 -9.86 -7.66
C ASN A 105 -10.61 -9.77 -6.60
N PHE A 106 -10.17 -8.57 -6.21
CA PHE A 106 -9.10 -8.42 -5.24
C PHE A 106 -9.54 -8.87 -3.84
N SER A 107 -8.85 -9.87 -3.28
CA SER A 107 -9.00 -10.30 -1.89
C SER A 107 -7.67 -10.21 -1.16
N GLU A 108 -7.64 -9.47 -0.05
CA GLU A 108 -6.44 -9.33 0.78
C GLU A 108 -6.00 -10.67 1.40
N ALA A 109 -6.95 -11.56 1.69
CA ALA A 109 -6.64 -12.90 2.21
C ALA A 109 -5.96 -13.80 1.18
N LYS A 110 -6.26 -13.59 -0.12
CA LYS A 110 -5.74 -14.38 -1.23
C LYS A 110 -4.46 -13.78 -1.82
N HIS A 111 -4.44 -12.47 -2.01
CA HIS A 111 -3.40 -11.79 -2.79
C HIS A 111 -2.31 -11.13 -1.94
N CYS A 112 -2.50 -10.96 -0.63
CA CYS A 112 -1.50 -10.29 0.20
C CYS A 112 -0.73 -11.29 1.08
N TYR A 113 0.57 -11.06 1.23
CA TYR A 113 1.49 -11.89 2.00
C TYR A 113 2.27 -11.06 3.03
N ASP A 114 2.82 -11.74 4.03
CA ASP A 114 3.77 -11.17 4.99
C ASP A 114 5.18 -11.63 4.63
N ALA A 115 6.14 -10.73 4.69
CA ALA A 115 7.55 -11.00 4.42
C ALA A 115 8.47 -10.30 5.42
N THR A 116 8.05 -10.22 6.68
CA THR A 116 8.87 -9.64 7.74
C THR A 116 10.10 -10.52 8.00
N ASN A 117 11.30 -9.95 7.92
CA ASN A 117 12.56 -10.61 8.25
C ASN A 117 12.79 -10.65 9.76
N THR A 118 12.09 -11.57 10.41
CA THR A 118 12.14 -11.79 11.86
C THR A 118 13.56 -12.04 12.39
N ASN A 119 14.41 -12.72 11.62
CA ASN A 119 15.80 -12.99 12.01
C ASN A 119 16.63 -11.71 12.12
N TYR A 120 16.50 -10.82 11.13
CA TYR A 120 17.16 -9.52 11.17
C TYR A 120 16.65 -8.70 12.36
N LEU A 121 15.33 -8.63 12.55
CA LEU A 121 14.72 -7.83 13.62
C LEU A 121 15.13 -8.32 15.01
N PHE A 122 15.18 -9.62 15.26
CA PHE A 122 15.69 -10.15 16.54
C PHE A 122 17.20 -9.90 16.71
N GLY A 123 17.97 -9.91 15.62
CA GLY A 123 19.40 -9.62 15.64
C GLY A 123 19.75 -8.17 16.00
N LEU A 124 18.80 -7.23 15.90
CA LEU A 124 19.01 -5.82 16.28
C LEU A 124 19.14 -5.60 17.79
N ASN A 125 18.80 -6.59 18.64
CA ASN A 125 18.91 -6.52 20.11
C ASN A 125 18.35 -5.21 20.71
N TYR A 126 17.19 -4.76 20.23
CA TYR A 126 16.53 -3.50 20.61
C TYR A 126 17.31 -2.21 20.31
N ASP A 127 18.22 -2.22 19.34
CA ASP A 127 18.82 -0.98 18.83
C ASP A 127 17.76 -0.13 18.11
N VAL A 128 17.20 0.82 18.86
CA VAL A 128 16.15 1.73 18.40
C VAL A 128 16.64 2.64 17.26
N LYS A 129 17.96 2.89 17.14
CA LYS A 129 18.50 3.73 16.06
C LYS A 129 18.47 2.99 14.73
N GLU A 130 18.90 1.73 14.72
CA GLU A 130 18.83 0.89 13.53
C GLU A 130 17.40 0.49 13.19
N LEU A 131 16.54 0.29 14.19
CA LEU A 131 15.10 0.04 13.97
C LEU A 131 14.39 1.22 13.27
N ARG A 132 14.84 2.46 13.51
CA ARG A 132 14.31 3.66 12.85
C ARG A 132 14.72 3.77 11.39
N ARG A 133 15.77 3.07 10.94
CA ARG A 133 16.16 3.02 9.53
C ARG A 133 15.30 1.98 8.83
N GLU A 134 14.20 2.43 8.25
CA GLU A 134 13.37 1.62 7.36
C GLU A 134 14.21 1.25 6.11
N THR A 135 14.72 0.02 6.09
CA THR A 135 15.57 -0.50 5.00
C THR A 135 15.05 -1.86 4.58
N CYS A 136 15.33 -2.27 3.34
CA CYS A 136 14.89 -3.56 2.81
C CYS A 136 15.43 -4.78 3.59
N LYS A 137 16.38 -4.60 4.52
CA LYS A 137 16.85 -5.67 5.43
C LYS A 137 15.74 -6.23 6.33
N SER A 138 14.75 -5.41 6.67
CA SER A 138 13.57 -5.87 7.43
C SER A 138 12.65 -6.77 6.62
N ASP A 139 12.94 -7.00 5.33
CA ASP A 139 12.06 -7.67 4.40
C ASP A 139 12.73 -8.93 3.82
N SER A 140 12.04 -10.06 3.88
CA SER A 140 12.53 -11.37 3.42
C SER A 140 12.15 -11.70 1.97
N ASP A 141 11.37 -10.83 1.30
CA ASP A 141 10.87 -11.03 -0.07
C ASP A 141 11.71 -10.35 -1.15
N HIS A 142 12.47 -9.31 -0.81
CA HIS A 142 13.31 -8.60 -1.77
C HIS A 142 14.45 -9.49 -2.27
N ARG A 143 14.77 -9.37 -3.57
CA ARG A 143 15.78 -10.18 -4.24
C ARG A 143 16.98 -9.36 -4.70
N ASP A 144 18.14 -9.66 -4.13
CA ASP A 144 19.40 -8.98 -4.43
C ASP A 144 20.00 -9.26 -5.79
N ASP A 145 19.67 -10.39 -6.39
CA ASP A 145 20.17 -10.77 -7.71
C ASP A 145 19.42 -10.11 -8.87
N LEU A 146 18.23 -9.55 -8.60
CA LEU A 146 17.34 -8.96 -9.58
C LEU A 146 17.29 -7.44 -9.53
N ALA A 147 16.99 -6.86 -10.70
CA ALA A 147 16.56 -5.47 -10.79
C ALA A 147 15.21 -5.28 -10.08
N ILE A 148 14.94 -4.05 -9.63
CA ILE A 148 13.61 -3.65 -9.15
C ILE A 148 12.83 -3.05 -10.30
N ASP A 149 11.69 -3.64 -10.62
CA ASP A 149 10.76 -3.03 -11.55
C ASP A 149 9.94 -1.98 -10.81
N PHE A 150 9.77 -0.78 -11.39
CA PHE A 150 8.94 0.25 -10.76
C PHE A 150 8.19 1.09 -11.78
N ALA A 151 7.06 1.65 -11.34
CA ALA A 151 6.33 2.69 -12.04
C ALA A 151 5.94 3.78 -11.04
N CYS A 152 5.70 4.98 -11.55
CA CYS A 152 5.29 6.13 -10.74
C CYS A 152 3.99 6.71 -11.27
N ASP A 153 3.24 7.36 -10.39
CA ASP A 153 2.13 8.23 -10.74
C ASP A 153 2.40 9.64 -10.20
N TRP A 154 2.19 10.63 -11.07
CA TRP A 154 2.59 12.02 -10.83
C TRP A 154 1.35 12.88 -10.57
N GLY A 155 1.04 13.11 -9.30
CA GLY A 155 -0.05 13.98 -8.88
C GLY A 155 0.44 15.37 -8.49
N ALA A 156 -0.43 16.36 -8.58
CA ALA A 156 -0.12 17.74 -8.16
C ALA A 156 0.21 17.84 -6.65
N ARG A 157 -0.38 16.95 -5.83
CA ARG A 157 -0.22 16.94 -4.37
C ARG A 157 0.59 15.75 -3.84
N ILE A 158 0.55 14.62 -4.52
CA ILE A 158 1.22 13.39 -4.13
C ILE A 158 1.90 12.78 -5.35
N ASN A 159 3.15 12.36 -5.18
CA ASN A 159 3.84 11.52 -6.15
C ASN A 159 4.03 10.13 -5.54
N THR A 160 3.62 9.09 -6.26
CA THR A 160 3.70 7.71 -5.77
C THR A 160 4.65 6.89 -6.63
N MET A 161 5.25 5.87 -6.02
CA MET A 161 6.08 4.87 -6.68
C MET A 161 5.67 3.50 -6.19
N VAL A 162 5.45 2.56 -7.12
CA VAL A 162 5.16 1.16 -6.81
C VAL A 162 6.28 0.29 -7.39
N CYS A 163 6.82 -0.60 -6.56
CA CYS A 163 7.94 -1.46 -6.90
C CYS A 163 7.53 -2.94 -6.89
N GLY A 164 8.10 -3.72 -7.79
CA GLY A 164 7.86 -5.15 -7.88
C GLY A 164 9.04 -5.95 -8.39
N GLN A 165 8.99 -7.26 -8.13
CA GLN A 165 9.95 -8.25 -8.57
C GLN A 165 9.24 -9.60 -8.83
N PRO A 166 9.72 -10.42 -9.78
CA PRO A 166 9.23 -11.78 -9.93
C PRO A 166 9.68 -12.66 -8.75
N ALA A 167 8.81 -13.59 -8.35
CA ALA A 167 9.14 -14.60 -7.35
C ALA A 167 10.26 -15.54 -7.84
N PRO A 168 11.03 -16.17 -6.93
CA PRO A 168 12.08 -17.11 -7.31
C PRO A 168 11.55 -18.41 -7.92
N ILE A 169 10.34 -18.82 -7.56
CA ILE A 169 9.74 -20.08 -7.98
C ILE A 169 8.30 -19.81 -8.42
N GLY A 170 7.91 -20.42 -9.55
CA GLY A 170 6.57 -20.27 -10.13
C GLY A 170 6.41 -19.02 -10.98
N ASP A 171 5.25 -18.90 -11.62
CA ASP A 171 4.87 -17.70 -12.39
C ASP A 171 4.12 -16.73 -11.47
N GLU A 172 4.86 -16.13 -10.53
CA GLU A 172 4.34 -15.17 -9.56
C GLU A 172 5.10 -13.84 -9.65
N TYR A 173 4.35 -12.74 -9.60
CA TYR A 173 4.90 -11.38 -9.56
C TYR A 173 4.48 -10.67 -8.28
N ARG A 174 5.46 -10.15 -7.55
CA ARG A 174 5.27 -9.53 -6.24
C ARG A 174 5.43 -8.03 -6.34
N PHE A 175 4.44 -7.30 -5.84
CA PHE A 175 4.62 -5.93 -5.40
C PHE A 175 5.26 -5.97 -4.01
N ILE A 176 6.48 -5.46 -3.91
CA ILE A 176 7.35 -5.62 -2.73
C ILE A 176 7.43 -4.36 -1.86
N SER A 177 7.24 -3.18 -2.46
CA SER A 177 7.22 -1.92 -1.73
C SER A 177 6.47 -0.84 -2.51
N ALA A 178 5.95 0.14 -1.78
CA ALA A 178 5.33 1.33 -2.38
C ALA A 178 5.72 2.58 -1.57
N PHE A 179 6.09 3.65 -2.27
CA PHE A 179 6.57 4.90 -1.68
C PHE A 179 5.69 6.07 -2.12
N HIS A 180 5.64 7.12 -1.29
CA HIS A 180 5.06 8.39 -1.69
C HIS A 180 5.81 9.57 -1.07
N VAL A 181 5.61 10.73 -1.69
CA VAL A 181 5.96 12.04 -1.14
C VAL A 181 4.81 13.01 -1.38
N LEU A 182 4.60 13.93 -0.45
CA LEU A 182 3.58 14.97 -0.52
C LEU A 182 4.22 16.32 -0.86
N SER A 183 3.53 17.16 -1.62
CA SER A 183 3.94 18.54 -1.87
C SER A 183 4.20 19.26 -0.53
N PRO A 184 5.33 19.99 -0.36
CA PRO A 184 6.24 20.49 -1.40
C PRO A 184 7.41 19.57 -1.78
N MET A 185 7.46 18.33 -1.27
CA MET A 185 8.52 17.38 -1.64
C MET A 185 8.46 17.02 -3.13
N THR A 186 9.62 16.77 -3.70
CA THR A 186 9.86 16.63 -5.14
C THR A 186 10.07 15.18 -5.55
N LEU A 187 10.19 14.93 -6.86
CA LEU A 187 10.58 13.60 -7.36
C LEU A 187 11.97 13.17 -6.91
N HIS A 188 12.86 14.13 -6.62
CA HIS A 188 14.17 13.83 -6.06
C HIS A 188 14.05 13.24 -4.65
N ASP A 189 13.11 13.74 -3.84
CA ASP A 189 12.87 13.21 -2.50
C ASP A 189 12.27 11.80 -2.56
N LEU A 190 11.38 11.54 -3.53
CA LEU A 190 10.84 10.20 -3.78
C LEU A 190 11.95 9.23 -4.20
N ALA A 191 12.86 9.66 -5.08
CA ALA A 191 14.04 8.90 -5.47
C ALA A 191 14.95 8.59 -4.26
N THR A 192 15.14 9.59 -3.40
CA THR A 192 15.97 9.47 -2.20
C THR A 192 15.39 8.44 -1.25
N LYS A 193 14.08 8.49 -0.96
CA LYS A 193 13.38 7.46 -0.16
C LYS A 193 13.59 6.06 -0.72
N PHE A 194 13.42 5.89 -2.03
CA PHE A 194 13.67 4.60 -2.70
C PHE A 194 15.12 4.14 -2.54
N CYS A 195 16.09 5.03 -2.78
CA CYS A 195 17.52 4.70 -2.68
C CYS A 195 17.96 4.40 -1.25
N ASP A 196 17.41 5.10 -0.26
CA ASP A 196 17.73 4.91 1.16
C ASP A 196 17.17 3.56 1.64
N TYR A 197 15.93 3.25 1.26
CA TYR A 197 15.30 1.98 1.61
C TYR A 197 16.06 0.78 1.01
N TYR A 198 16.48 0.89 -0.26
CA TYR A 198 17.25 -0.15 -0.96
C TYR A 198 18.77 0.06 -0.90
N GLU A 199 19.28 0.84 0.05
CA GLU A 199 20.70 1.21 0.15
C GLU A 199 21.61 -0.03 0.19
N THR A 200 21.15 -1.07 0.89
CA THR A 200 21.90 -2.28 1.19
C THR A 200 21.87 -3.32 0.07
N LYS A 201 21.14 -3.07 -1.02
CA LYS A 201 21.14 -3.97 -2.19
C LYS A 201 22.52 -3.99 -2.83
N SER A 202 23.01 -5.19 -3.08
CA SER A 202 24.24 -5.41 -3.86
C SER A 202 24.05 -4.98 -5.32
N ARG A 203 22.93 -5.36 -5.94
CA ARG A 203 22.58 -5.00 -7.31
C ARG A 203 21.67 -3.77 -7.38
N LYS A 204 22.23 -2.61 -7.71
CA LYS A 204 21.49 -1.35 -7.92
C LYS A 204 21.03 -1.19 -9.37
N TYR A 205 20.12 -2.05 -9.81
CA TYR A 205 19.47 -1.97 -11.13
C TYR A 205 17.98 -1.75 -10.96
N ALA A 206 17.40 -0.84 -11.74
CA ALA A 206 15.97 -0.57 -11.72
C ALA A 206 15.40 -0.50 -13.14
N ASN A 207 14.29 -1.19 -13.37
CA ASN A 207 13.54 -1.10 -14.62
C ASN A 207 12.39 -0.13 -14.42
N PHE A 208 12.49 1.02 -15.07
CA PHE A 208 11.50 2.08 -14.97
C PHE A 208 10.45 1.95 -16.08
N HIS A 209 9.24 1.54 -15.71
CA HIS A 209 8.10 1.45 -16.61
C HIS A 209 7.29 2.76 -16.59
N TYR A 210 7.12 3.40 -17.74
CA TYR A 210 6.38 4.66 -17.85
C TYR A 210 5.69 4.81 -19.21
N ASP A 211 4.71 5.71 -19.27
CA ASP A 211 3.95 6.05 -20.47
C ASP A 211 4.08 7.54 -20.82
N HIS A 212 3.32 8.00 -21.81
CA HIS A 212 3.33 9.37 -22.31
C HIS A 212 3.09 10.45 -21.23
N THR A 213 2.38 10.14 -20.14
CA THR A 213 2.11 11.08 -19.04
C THR A 213 3.39 11.55 -18.35
N ALA A 214 4.40 10.68 -18.29
CA ALA A 214 5.70 11.01 -17.70
C ALA A 214 6.60 11.83 -18.63
N VAL A 215 6.23 11.96 -19.91
CA VAL A 215 6.99 12.63 -20.97
C VAL A 215 6.47 14.05 -21.23
N TYR A 216 5.34 14.44 -20.63
CA TYR A 216 4.72 15.74 -20.90
C TYR A 216 5.73 16.88 -20.67
N LYS A 217 5.98 17.66 -21.73
CA LYS A 217 6.85 18.83 -21.74
C LYS A 217 5.94 20.05 -21.86
N ASP A 218 5.84 20.85 -20.80
CA ASP A 218 5.39 22.23 -20.96
C ASP A 218 6.39 22.99 -21.81
N ALA A 219 5.94 23.99 -22.57
CA ALA A 219 6.81 24.83 -23.41
C ALA A 219 7.97 25.50 -22.65
N ALA A 220 7.88 25.57 -21.31
CA ALA A 220 8.92 26.09 -20.40
C ALA A 220 9.81 25.01 -19.76
N ARG A 221 9.40 23.72 -19.77
CA ARG A 221 10.15 22.62 -19.11
C ARG A 221 10.87 21.76 -20.14
N THR A 222 12.20 21.86 -20.14
CA THR A 222 13.07 21.07 -21.02
C THR A 222 13.26 19.62 -20.56
N THR A 223 12.98 19.31 -19.29
CA THR A 223 13.12 17.97 -18.68
C THR A 223 11.76 17.36 -18.37
N SER A 224 11.58 16.09 -18.75
CA SER A 224 10.38 15.33 -18.38
C SER A 224 10.48 14.76 -16.97
N PHE A 225 9.34 14.41 -16.35
CA PHE A 225 9.33 13.73 -15.05
C PHE A 225 10.14 12.43 -15.08
N ALA A 226 10.07 11.70 -16.19
CA ALA A 226 10.87 10.50 -16.40
C ALA A 226 12.38 10.77 -16.39
N ASP A 227 12.82 11.91 -16.95
CA ASP A 227 14.22 12.30 -16.95
C ASP A 227 14.69 12.73 -15.56
N GLU A 228 13.87 13.49 -14.83
CA GLU A 228 14.16 13.92 -13.45
C GLU A 228 14.32 12.71 -12.51
N MET A 229 13.38 11.77 -12.56
CA MET A 229 13.40 10.53 -11.79
C MET A 229 14.66 9.69 -12.12
N THR A 230 14.96 9.53 -13.41
CA THR A 230 16.12 8.76 -13.87
C THR A 230 17.43 9.38 -13.36
N LYS A 231 17.58 10.70 -13.50
CA LYS A 231 18.78 11.43 -13.03
C LYS A 231 18.96 11.32 -11.53
N ALA A 232 17.88 11.44 -10.75
CA ALA A 232 17.92 11.33 -9.30
C ALA A 232 18.40 9.96 -8.82
N LEU A 233 17.91 8.87 -9.44
CA LEU A 233 18.37 7.51 -9.13
C LEU A 233 19.82 7.27 -9.57
N GLN A 234 20.20 7.74 -10.77
CA GLN A 234 21.57 7.60 -11.29
C GLN A 234 22.58 8.33 -10.41
N ALA A 235 22.25 9.50 -9.88
CA ALA A 235 23.09 10.24 -8.94
C ALA A 235 23.38 9.45 -7.63
N ARG A 236 22.50 8.50 -7.27
CA ARG A 236 22.65 7.61 -6.11
C ARG A 236 23.26 6.24 -6.48
N GLY A 237 23.82 6.12 -7.69
CA GLY A 237 24.53 4.92 -8.17
C GLY A 237 23.63 3.81 -8.73
N TRP A 238 22.38 4.11 -9.09
CA TRP A 238 21.49 3.15 -9.74
C TRP A 238 21.65 3.14 -11.26
N THR A 239 21.69 1.94 -11.83
CA THR A 239 21.52 1.75 -13.27
C THR A 239 20.04 1.65 -13.59
N VAL A 240 19.50 2.64 -14.31
CA VAL A 240 18.08 2.73 -14.65
C VAL A 240 17.85 2.34 -16.10
N ASN A 241 17.12 1.25 -16.33
CA ASN A 241 16.64 0.84 -17.63
C ASN A 241 15.25 1.44 -17.89
N ARG A 242 15.14 2.35 -18.87
CA ARG A 242 13.91 3.08 -19.19
C ARG A 242 13.07 2.31 -20.20
N ILE A 243 11.86 1.92 -19.81
CA ILE A 243 10.93 1.15 -20.65
C ILE A 243 9.68 2.01 -20.91
N TYR A 244 9.64 2.64 -22.10
CA TYR A 244 8.53 3.48 -22.53
C TYR A 244 7.44 2.66 -23.22
N HIS A 245 6.19 2.81 -22.77
CA HIS A 245 5.05 2.02 -23.28
C HIS A 245 4.10 2.76 -24.21
N GLY A 246 4.36 4.03 -24.51
CA GLY A 246 3.53 4.84 -25.40
C GLY A 246 2.28 5.38 -24.70
N GLN A 247 1.11 5.20 -25.31
CA GLN A 247 -0.17 5.69 -24.81
C GLN A 247 -0.64 4.90 -23.57
N ALA A 248 -1.22 5.61 -22.60
CA ALA A 248 -1.81 4.98 -21.42
C ALA A 248 -3.03 4.15 -21.83
N PRO A 249 -3.23 2.95 -21.27
CA PRO A 249 -4.41 2.15 -21.56
C PRO A 249 -5.66 2.79 -20.98
N SER A 250 -6.80 2.56 -21.62
CA SER A 250 -8.10 3.00 -21.12
C SER A 250 -8.41 2.42 -19.75
N HIS A 251 -9.24 3.10 -18.96
CA HIS A 251 -9.69 2.57 -17.66
C HIS A 251 -10.41 1.22 -17.82
N LYS A 252 -11.23 1.04 -18.85
CA LYS A 252 -11.87 -0.24 -19.17
C LYS A 252 -10.85 -1.37 -19.40
N THR A 253 -9.78 -1.10 -20.14
CA THR A 253 -8.70 -2.05 -20.40
C THR A 253 -8.01 -2.47 -19.10
N LYS A 254 -7.70 -1.50 -18.22
CA LYS A 254 -7.13 -1.75 -16.89
C LYS A 254 -8.06 -2.57 -16.01
N PHE A 255 -9.35 -2.22 -15.98
CA PHE A 255 -10.38 -2.93 -15.21
C PHE A 255 -10.45 -4.41 -15.62
N LEU A 256 -10.52 -4.69 -16.93
CA LEU A 256 -10.57 -6.05 -17.45
C LEU A 256 -9.29 -6.82 -17.14
N PHE A 257 -8.12 -6.20 -17.33
CA PHE A 257 -6.83 -6.78 -17.00
C PHE A 257 -6.79 -7.27 -15.54
N TRP A 258 -7.11 -6.39 -14.59
CA TRP A 258 -7.05 -6.74 -13.17
C TRP A 258 -8.16 -7.69 -12.74
N SER A 259 -9.34 -7.59 -13.35
CA SER A 259 -10.41 -8.57 -13.15
C SER A 259 -9.95 -9.99 -13.51
N ILE A 260 -9.22 -10.15 -14.61
CA ILE A 260 -8.64 -11.44 -15.01
C ILE A 260 -7.48 -11.83 -14.09
N ALA A 261 -6.56 -10.90 -13.81
CA ALA A 261 -5.37 -11.14 -13.01
C ALA A 261 -5.67 -11.64 -11.60
N HIS A 262 -6.63 -11.02 -10.90
CA HIS A 262 -7.00 -11.37 -9.52
C HIS A 262 -7.94 -12.58 -9.43
N ARG A 263 -8.47 -13.07 -10.55
CA ARG A 263 -9.33 -14.25 -10.57
C ARG A 263 -8.54 -15.52 -10.24
N GLU A 264 -7.33 -15.66 -10.77
CA GLU A 264 -6.42 -16.80 -10.56
C GLU A 264 -7.09 -18.18 -10.77
N ASP A 265 -8.03 -18.27 -11.71
CA ASP A 265 -8.75 -19.51 -12.05
C ASP A 265 -8.07 -20.33 -13.16
N GLY A 266 -6.82 -20.00 -13.49
CA GLY A 266 -6.05 -20.67 -14.55
C GLY A 266 -6.48 -20.32 -15.98
N SER A 267 -7.45 -19.41 -16.15
CA SER A 267 -7.97 -19.01 -17.46
C SER A 267 -7.03 -18.08 -18.26
N SER A 268 -6.03 -17.51 -17.62
CA SER A 268 -5.10 -16.56 -18.23
C SER A 268 -3.66 -17.01 -18.09
N ARG A 269 -2.79 -16.55 -19.00
CA ARG A 269 -1.33 -16.74 -18.92
C ARG A 269 -0.63 -15.66 -18.08
N LEU A 270 -1.39 -14.90 -17.29
CA LEU A 270 -0.83 -13.91 -16.40
C LEU A 270 -0.16 -14.60 -15.21
N PRO A 271 0.90 -14.01 -14.65
CA PRO A 271 1.43 -14.48 -13.39
C PRO A 271 0.40 -14.26 -12.27
N VAL A 272 0.58 -15.01 -11.21
CA VAL A 272 -0.10 -14.81 -9.93
C VAL A 272 0.43 -13.51 -9.32
N PHE A 273 -0.45 -12.55 -9.00
CA PHE A 273 -0.04 -11.27 -8.42
C PHE A 273 -0.13 -11.31 -6.90
N ARG A 274 0.93 -10.86 -6.22
CA ARG A 274 1.01 -10.84 -4.76
C ARG A 274 1.45 -9.47 -4.26
N TYR A 275 0.95 -9.06 -3.09
CA TYR A 275 1.22 -7.74 -2.48
C TYR A 275 1.77 -7.88 -1.07
N ASN A 276 2.91 -7.25 -0.80
CA ASN A 276 3.49 -7.21 0.55
C ASN A 276 2.58 -6.39 1.47
N LYS A 277 2.02 -7.00 2.52
CA LYS A 277 1.05 -6.34 3.41
C LYS A 277 1.60 -5.11 4.10
N ASN A 278 2.87 -5.14 4.48
CA ASN A 278 3.49 -4.10 5.29
C ASN A 278 3.92 -2.94 4.39
N ASN A 279 4.72 -3.25 3.36
CA ASN A 279 5.34 -2.24 2.51
C ASN A 279 4.42 -1.73 1.39
N CYS A 280 3.31 -2.42 1.13
CA CYS A 280 2.30 -1.99 0.16
C CYS A 280 0.93 -1.73 0.82
N SER A 281 0.88 -1.45 2.13
CA SER A 281 -0.35 -1.15 2.86
C SER A 281 -1.19 -0.06 2.17
N PHE A 282 -0.60 1.08 1.81
CA PHE A 282 -1.30 2.16 1.09
C PHE A 282 -1.75 1.76 -0.31
N LEU A 283 -0.96 0.94 -1.02
CA LEU A 283 -1.38 0.40 -2.31
C LEU A 283 -2.59 -0.53 -2.16
N ILE A 284 -2.59 -1.41 -1.15
CA ILE A 284 -3.73 -2.30 -0.86
C ILE A 284 -4.98 -1.49 -0.56
N VAL A 285 -4.85 -0.44 0.26
CA VAL A 285 -5.98 0.44 0.58
C VAL A 285 -6.46 1.19 -0.66
N SER A 286 -5.54 1.66 -1.50
CA SER A 286 -5.84 2.32 -2.78
C SER A 286 -6.65 1.40 -3.71
N ILE A 287 -6.28 0.12 -3.81
CA ILE A 287 -7.03 -0.90 -4.55
C ILE A 287 -8.43 -1.10 -3.93
N GLN A 288 -8.53 -1.21 -2.61
CA GLN A 288 -9.80 -1.46 -1.91
C GLN A 288 -10.77 -0.26 -1.96
N GLN A 289 -10.26 0.97 -2.08
CA GLN A 289 -11.05 2.21 -2.12
C GLN A 289 -11.30 2.74 -3.52
N ALA A 290 -10.68 2.18 -4.55
CA ALA A 290 -10.94 2.60 -5.92
C ALA A 290 -12.37 2.21 -6.31
N GLY A 291 -13.28 3.18 -6.31
CA GLY A 291 -14.63 3.00 -6.82
C GLY A 291 -14.67 2.91 -8.34
N ALA A 292 -15.72 2.30 -8.86
CA ALA A 292 -16.02 2.20 -10.29
C ALA A 292 -17.31 2.96 -10.62
N LEU A 293 -17.30 3.64 -11.77
CA LEU A 293 -18.47 4.24 -12.39
C LEU A 293 -18.62 3.76 -13.81
N GLU A 294 -19.87 3.71 -14.25
CA GLU A 294 -20.19 3.55 -15.66
C GLU A 294 -20.16 4.93 -16.32
N GLY A 295 -19.05 5.21 -17.01
CA GLY A 295 -18.83 6.42 -17.80
C GLY A 295 -19.34 6.27 -19.24
N LYS A 296 -19.16 7.32 -20.05
CA LYS A 296 -19.57 7.32 -21.47
C LYS A 296 -18.79 6.30 -22.31
N ASP A 297 -17.55 6.02 -21.92
CA ASP A 297 -16.64 5.12 -22.64
C ASP A 297 -16.46 3.76 -21.93
N GLY A 298 -17.31 3.46 -20.93
CA GLY A 298 -17.32 2.22 -20.15
C GLY A 298 -16.93 2.42 -18.69
N ILE A 299 -16.42 1.36 -18.05
CA ILE A 299 -16.06 1.40 -16.62
C ILE A 299 -14.85 2.30 -16.41
N GLU A 300 -15.01 3.30 -15.56
CA GLU A 300 -14.00 4.26 -15.15
C GLU A 300 -13.83 4.25 -13.63
N LYS A 301 -12.65 4.62 -13.13
CA LYS A 301 -12.47 4.87 -11.69
C LYS A 301 -13.31 6.06 -11.27
N ASP A 302 -14.03 5.96 -10.14
CA ASP A 302 -14.75 7.07 -9.55
C ASP A 302 -13.77 8.11 -9.01
N LYS A 303 -13.48 9.12 -9.83
CA LYS A 303 -12.65 10.28 -9.45
C LYS A 303 -13.47 11.43 -8.87
N ARG A 304 -14.79 11.28 -8.66
CA ARG A 304 -15.60 12.34 -8.03
C ARG A 304 -15.17 12.67 -6.60
N PRO A 305 -14.70 11.72 -5.75
CA PRO A 305 -14.13 12.04 -4.45
C PRO A 305 -12.91 12.97 -4.54
N GLU A 306 -12.09 12.84 -5.59
CA GLU A 306 -10.93 13.72 -5.83
C GLU A 306 -11.35 15.17 -6.17
N ARG A 307 -12.56 15.36 -6.71
CA ARG A 307 -13.08 16.67 -7.15
C ARG A 307 -13.80 17.46 -6.06
N ARG A 308 -14.08 16.86 -4.90
CA ARG A 308 -14.77 17.55 -3.80
C ARG A 308 -13.77 18.28 -2.92
N GLU A 309 -13.69 19.60 -3.08
CA GLU A 309 -12.95 20.47 -2.17
C GLU A 309 -13.41 20.22 -0.72
N GLY A 310 -12.50 19.78 0.14
CA GLY A 310 -12.71 19.62 1.58
C GLY A 310 -12.76 18.17 2.08
N GLN A 311 -12.96 17.16 1.22
CA GLN A 311 -12.70 15.77 1.60
C GLN A 311 -11.38 15.32 1.01
N LYS A 312 -10.37 15.31 1.88
CA LYS A 312 -8.98 14.99 1.57
C LYS A 312 -8.75 13.48 1.21
N GLN A 313 -9.68 12.80 0.53
CA GLN A 313 -9.50 11.43 0.02
C GLN A 313 -8.68 11.36 -1.29
N GLU A 314 -8.04 12.48 -1.64
CA GLU A 314 -7.31 12.74 -2.89
C GLU A 314 -6.16 11.76 -3.18
N GLU A 315 -5.75 10.93 -2.24
CA GLU A 315 -4.55 10.08 -2.35
C GLU A 315 -4.87 8.61 -2.70
N ALA A 316 -6.16 8.24 -2.74
CA ALA A 316 -6.61 6.86 -2.80
C ALA A 316 -6.46 6.20 -4.17
N THR A 317 -6.26 6.92 -5.28
CA THR A 317 -6.18 6.33 -6.63
C THR A 317 -4.75 6.28 -7.18
N HIS A 318 -3.87 7.18 -6.74
CA HIS A 318 -2.51 7.34 -7.27
C HIS A 318 -1.65 6.08 -7.17
N TYR A 319 -1.75 5.34 -6.06
CA TYR A 319 -1.04 4.07 -5.91
C TYR A 319 -1.55 3.01 -6.88
N SER A 320 -2.88 2.88 -6.99
CA SER A 320 -3.51 1.94 -7.91
C SER A 320 -3.20 2.28 -9.39
N ASP A 321 -3.07 3.57 -9.73
CA ASP A 321 -2.68 4.02 -11.08
C ASP A 321 -1.22 3.67 -11.40
N ALA A 322 -0.27 3.87 -10.47
CA ALA A 322 1.11 3.42 -10.62
C ALA A 322 1.21 1.88 -10.74
N MET A 323 0.42 1.15 -9.95
CA MET A 323 0.32 -0.31 -10.06
C MET A 323 -0.23 -0.74 -11.41
N ASP A 324 -1.28 -0.08 -11.92
CA ASP A 324 -1.86 -0.38 -13.23
C ASP A 324 -0.79 -0.24 -14.32
N THR A 325 -0.02 0.84 -14.30
CA THR A 325 1.09 1.06 -15.25
C THR A 325 2.10 -0.08 -15.17
N LEU A 326 2.55 -0.46 -13.97
CA LEU A 326 3.55 -1.51 -13.82
C LEU A 326 3.02 -2.89 -14.26
N GLY A 327 1.88 -3.29 -13.71
CA GLY A 327 1.28 -4.61 -13.95
C GLY A 327 0.78 -4.78 -15.38
N PHE A 328 0.00 -3.82 -15.89
CA PHE A 328 -0.56 -3.91 -17.23
C PHE A 328 0.53 -3.94 -18.28
N PHE A 329 1.43 -2.96 -18.30
CA PHE A 329 2.38 -2.85 -19.40
C PHE A 329 3.41 -3.97 -19.44
N LYS A 330 3.81 -4.48 -18.27
CA LYS A 330 4.74 -5.59 -18.19
C LYS A 330 4.13 -6.91 -18.70
N PHE A 331 2.83 -7.12 -18.51
CA PHE A 331 2.19 -8.42 -18.77
C PHE A 331 1.11 -8.41 -19.86
N LYS A 332 0.77 -7.26 -20.47
CA LYS A 332 -0.25 -7.15 -21.53
C LYS A 332 -0.02 -8.10 -22.71
N SER A 333 1.25 -8.35 -23.07
CA SER A 333 1.61 -9.25 -24.17
C SER A 333 1.15 -10.69 -23.92
N ARG A 334 1.10 -11.13 -22.66
CA ARG A 334 0.67 -12.48 -22.29
C ARG A 334 -0.83 -12.71 -22.47
N LEU A 335 -1.62 -11.64 -22.46
CA LEU A 335 -3.06 -11.72 -22.73
C LEU A 335 -3.38 -11.69 -24.23
N GLY A 336 -2.63 -10.92 -25.02
CA GLY A 336 -2.73 -10.94 -26.48
C GLY A 336 -2.42 -12.34 -27.05
N SER A 337 -1.45 -13.05 -26.48
CA SER A 337 -1.16 -14.46 -26.82
C SER A 337 -2.24 -15.47 -26.37
N ALA A 338 -3.19 -15.05 -25.52
CA ALA A 338 -4.29 -15.87 -25.02
C ALA A 338 -5.64 -15.52 -25.67
N GLY A 339 -5.65 -14.68 -26.71
CA GLY A 339 -6.86 -14.33 -27.48
C GLY A 339 -7.68 -13.17 -26.91
N TYR A 340 -7.20 -12.47 -25.88
CA TYR A 340 -7.85 -11.26 -25.38
C TYR A 340 -7.42 -10.06 -26.25
N VAL A 341 -8.38 -9.42 -26.93
CA VAL A 341 -8.17 -8.20 -27.71
C VAL A 341 -8.51 -6.99 -26.81
N PHE A 342 -7.56 -6.06 -26.66
CA PHE A 342 -7.71 -4.85 -25.84
C PHE A 342 -7.75 -3.59 -26.69
#